data_AF-A8ZLB1-F1
#
_entry.id   AF-A8ZLB1-F1
#
_cell.length_a   1.000
_cell.length_b   1.000
_cell.length_c   1.000
_cell.angle_alpha   90.00
_cell.angle_beta   90.00
_cell.angle_gamma   90.00
#
_symmetry.space_group_name_H-M   'P 1'
#
loop_
_entity.id
_entity.type
_entity.pdbx_description
1 polymer ?
#
loop_
_entity_poly.entity_id
_entity_poly.type
_entity_poly.pdbx_seq_one_letter_code
_entity_poly.pdbx_strand_id
1 'polypeptide(L)'
;MTTLTEAPTTVTELLQLVDSQVTDPLHPEVIAVEMQIEKYPGVREGGDLFEVYAPVKSKPGLIQPRLESWVKTFYGDDHWLADWRTIPTTRQIKAENEEF
;
A
#
# COMPACT_ATOMS: atom_id res chain seq x y z
N MET A 1 -10.89 11.28 -14.99
CA MET A 1 -9.76 10.32 -15.10
C MET A 1 -8.55 11.03 -14.54
N THR A 2 -8.12 10.67 -13.34
CA THR A 2 -6.86 11.16 -12.79
C THR A 2 -5.79 10.22 -13.29
N THR A 3 -4.97 10.68 -14.23
CA THR A 3 -3.71 10.02 -14.61
C THR A 3 -2.85 9.98 -13.35
N LEU A 4 -2.78 8.81 -12.70
CA LEU A 4 -1.72 8.52 -11.74
C LEU A 4 -0.43 8.48 -12.56
N THR A 5 0.34 9.57 -12.51
CA THR A 5 1.78 9.56 -12.77
C THR A 5 2.36 8.42 -11.94
N GLU A 6 3.02 7.48 -12.64
CA GLU A 6 3.82 6.34 -12.17
C GLU A 6 3.60 5.90 -10.72
N ALA A 7 3.06 4.70 -10.54
CA ALA A 7 2.97 4.08 -9.21
C ALA A 7 4.35 4.13 -8.53
N PRO A 8 4.44 4.54 -7.25
CA PRO A 8 5.71 4.66 -6.55
C PRO A 8 6.52 3.36 -6.68
N THR A 9 7.77 3.46 -7.09
CA THR A 9 8.66 2.29 -7.24
C THR A 9 9.55 2.10 -6.01
N THR A 10 9.64 3.11 -5.15
CA THR A 10 10.40 3.08 -3.90
C THR A 10 9.56 3.54 -2.71
N VAL A 11 9.96 3.12 -1.51
CA VAL A 11 9.37 3.60 -0.25
C VAL A 11 9.48 5.12 -0.14
N THR A 12 10.60 5.72 -0.54
CA THR A 12 10.81 7.18 -0.45
C THR A 12 9.80 7.95 -1.29
N GLU A 13 9.56 7.53 -2.53
CA GLU A 13 8.55 8.13 -3.41
C GLU A 13 7.14 7.99 -2.82
N LEU A 14 6.82 6.81 -2.28
CA LEU A 14 5.53 6.55 -1.65
C LEU A 14 5.30 7.48 -0.44
N LEU A 15 6.30 7.61 0.44
CA LEU A 15 6.18 8.44 1.63
C LEU A 15 6.04 9.92 1.28
N GLN A 16 6.79 10.44 0.30
CA GLN A 16 6.63 11.81 -0.18
C GLN A 16 5.22 12.06 -0.74
N LEU A 17 4.69 11.11 -1.51
CA LEU A 17 3.35 11.19 -2.07
C LEU A 17 2.28 11.19 -0.97
N VAL A 18 2.41 10.33 0.04
CA VAL A 18 1.46 10.25 1.16
C VAL A 18 1.56 11.49 2.04
N ASP A 19 2.76 11.94 2.42
CA ASP A 19 2.96 13.12 3.27
C ASP A 19 2.41 14.40 2.62
N SER A 20 2.40 14.49 1.29
CA SER A 20 1.78 15.61 0.55
C SER A 20 0.25 15.64 0.64
N GLN A 21 -0.38 14.51 0.98
CA GLN A 21 -1.84 14.35 1.06
C GLN A 21 -2.36 14.31 2.50
N VAL A 22 -1.49 14.08 3.48
CA VAL A 22 -1.84 13.99 4.90
C VAL A 22 -1.87 15.37 5.54
N THR A 23 -3.05 15.74 6.05
CA THR A 23 -3.24 16.99 6.79
C THR A 23 -2.98 16.78 8.29
N ASP A 24 -3.55 15.72 8.86
CA ASP A 24 -3.34 15.29 10.25
C ASP A 24 -2.46 14.03 10.30
N PRO A 25 -1.21 14.11 10.81
CA PRO A 25 -0.30 12.98 10.89
C PRO A 25 -0.75 11.85 11.83
N LEU A 26 -1.57 12.12 12.85
CA LEU A 26 -2.06 11.13 13.81
C LEU A 26 -3.31 10.41 13.31
N HIS A 27 -4.06 11.06 12.42
CA HIS A 27 -5.28 10.53 11.82
C HIS A 27 -5.25 10.64 10.29
N PRO A 28 -4.27 10.00 9.61
CA PRO A 28 -4.04 10.21 8.19
C PRO A 28 -5.19 9.68 7.34
N GLU A 29 -5.66 10.50 6.39
CA GLU A 29 -6.68 10.12 5.41
C GLU A 29 -6.13 9.20 4.31
N VAL A 30 -4.80 9.17 4.16
CA VAL A 30 -4.05 8.34 3.21
C VAL A 30 -2.88 7.72 3.94
N ILE A 31 -2.70 6.41 3.78
CA ILE A 31 -1.61 5.66 4.39
C ILE A 31 -0.72 5.03 3.31
N ALA A 32 0.56 4.84 3.63
CA ALA A 32 1.50 4.11 2.80
C ALA A 32 1.39 2.61 3.09
N VAL A 33 1.24 1.79 2.04
CA VAL A 33 1.17 0.33 2.16
C VAL A 33 2.24 -0.31 1.27
N GLU A 34 2.96 -1.26 1.84
CA GLU A 34 3.80 -2.22 1.12
C GLU A 34 3.05 -3.55 1.05
N MET A 35 3.02 -4.14 -0.14
CA MET A 35 2.36 -5.41 -0.42
C MET A 35 3.37 -6.37 -1.04
N GLN A 36 3.25 -7.65 -0.68
CA GLN A 36 3.84 -8.74 -1.44
C GLN A 36 2.74 -9.42 -2.25
N ILE A 37 2.94 -9.51 -3.55
CA ILE A 37 2.00 -10.15 -4.48
C ILE A 37 2.65 -11.41 -5.01
N GLU A 38 1.92 -12.52 -4.93
CA GLU A 38 2.30 -13.80 -5.53
C GLU A 38 1.57 -13.96 -6.87
N LYS A 39 2.32 -14.27 -7.94
CA LYS A 39 1.75 -14.69 -9.23
C LYS A 39 1.71 -16.20 -9.32
N TYR A 40 0.51 -16.77 -9.39
CA TYR A 40 0.28 -18.21 -9.48
C TYR A 40 -0.30 -18.61 -10.86
N PRO A 41 0.52 -19.09 -11.82
CA PRO A 41 0.05 -19.49 -13.14
C PRO A 41 -0.64 -20.87 -13.18
N GLY A 42 -0.91 -21.50 -12.03
CA GLY A 42 -1.70 -22.74 -11.95
C GLY A 42 -0.91 -24.05 -11.95
N VAL A 43 0.42 -24.03 -11.83
CA VAL A 43 1.26 -25.24 -11.71
C VAL A 43 1.86 -25.31 -10.30
N ARG A 44 1.72 -26.47 -9.64
CA ARG A 44 2.10 -26.75 -8.26
C ARG A 44 3.62 -26.63 -8.02
N GLU A 45 4.15 -25.41 -7.92
CA GLU A 45 5.35 -25.05 -7.14
C GLU A 45 5.55 -23.54 -7.22
N GLY A 46 5.50 -22.87 -6.06
CA GLY A 46 5.90 -21.48 -5.79
C GLY A 46 5.65 -20.42 -6.86
N GLY A 47 4.63 -19.58 -6.67
CA GLY A 47 4.46 -18.40 -7.53
C GLY A 47 5.58 -17.37 -7.33
N ASP A 48 5.84 -16.55 -8.35
CA ASP A 48 6.79 -15.45 -8.24
C ASP A 48 6.25 -14.39 -7.28
N LEU A 49 7.02 -14.04 -6.26
CA LEU A 49 6.73 -12.95 -5.32
C LEU A 49 7.38 -11.66 -5.79
N PHE A 50 6.62 -10.57 -5.73
CA PHE A 50 7.15 -9.23 -5.98
C PHE A 50 6.50 -8.19 -5.06
N GLU A 51 7.24 -7.10 -4.82
CA GLU A 51 6.85 -6.03 -3.92
C GLU A 51 6.16 -4.89 -4.67
N VAL A 52 5.13 -4.34 -4.04
CA VAL A 52 4.34 -3.22 -4.59
C VAL A 52 4.06 -2.19 -3.50
N TYR A 53 4.28 -0.93 -3.85
CA TYR A 53 4.04 0.22 -2.98
C TYR A 53 2.79 0.97 -3.44
N ALA A 54 1.85 1.22 -2.52
CA ALA A 54 0.59 1.89 -2.85
C ALA A 54 0.15 2.88 -1.77
N PRO A 55 -0.30 4.09 -2.15
CA PRO A 55 -1.04 4.98 -1.27
C PRO A 55 -2.49 4.49 -1.16
N VAL A 56 -2.97 4.26 0.06
CA VAL A 56 -4.31 3.72 0.32
C VAL A 56 -5.13 4.71 1.13
N LYS A 57 -6.33 5.02 0.67
CA LYS A 57 -7.26 5.84 1.45
C LYS A 57 -7.65 5.13 2.73
N SER A 58 -7.35 5.77 3.85
CA SER A 58 -7.78 5.36 5.18
C SER A 58 -9.30 5.46 5.25
N LYS A 59 -9.95 4.32 5.40
CA LYS A 59 -11.40 4.22 5.54
C LYS A 59 -11.71 3.18 6.61
N PRO A 60 -12.72 3.42 7.45
CA PRO A 60 -13.20 2.42 8.39
C PRO A 60 -13.52 1.10 7.68
N GLY A 61 -13.15 -0.02 8.30
CA GLY A 61 -13.38 -1.36 7.78
C GLY A 61 -12.09 -2.13 7.46
N LEU A 62 -12.24 -3.29 6.83
CA LEU A 62 -11.13 -4.19 6.54
C LEU A 62 -10.37 -3.70 5.31
N ILE A 63 -9.10 -3.34 5.49
CA ILE A 63 -8.21 -2.94 4.40
C ILE A 63 -7.82 -4.14 3.52
N GLN A 64 -7.59 -5.31 4.12
CA GLN A 64 -7.15 -6.51 3.41
C GLN A 64 -8.06 -6.88 2.22
N PRO A 65 -9.40 -7.01 2.36
CA PRO A 65 -10.27 -7.31 1.21
C PRO A 65 -10.21 -6.27 0.08
N ARG A 66 -9.93 -5.00 0.43
CA ARG A 66 -9.75 -3.94 -0.57
C ARG A 66 -8.43 -4.10 -1.32
N LEU A 67 -7.36 -4.46 -0.62
CA LEU A 67 -6.06 -4.75 -1.23
C LEU A 67 -6.17 -5.99 -2.13
N GLU A 68 -6.79 -7.07 -1.67
CA GLU A 68 -7.05 -8.28 -2.47
C GLU A 68 -7.84 -7.97 -3.75
N SER A 69 -8.93 -7.21 -3.64
CA SER A 69 -9.72 -6.77 -4.79
C SER A 69 -8.91 -5.89 -5.75
N TRP A 70 -8.06 -5.01 -5.22
CA TRP A 70 -7.17 -4.16 -6.01
C TRP A 70 -6.13 -4.99 -6.77
N VAL A 71 -5.50 -5.97 -6.12
CA VAL A 71 -4.52 -6.89 -6.75
C VAL A 71 -5.16 -7.60 -7.94
N LYS A 72 -6.36 -8.17 -7.77
CA LYS A 72 -7.10 -8.82 -8.85
C LYS A 72 -7.43 -7.89 -10.00
N THR A 73 -7.79 -6.63 -9.69
CA THR A 73 -8.14 -5.62 -10.70
C THR A 73 -6.94 -5.21 -11.55
N PHE A 74 -5.76 -5.06 -10.95
CA PHE A 74 -4.58 -4.52 -11.62
C PHE A 74 -3.70 -5.60 -12.27
N TYR A 75 -3.57 -6.77 -11.63
CA TYR A 75 -2.65 -7.82 -12.07
C TYR A 75 -3.36 -9.04 -12.66
N GLY A 76 -4.64 -9.24 -12.36
CA GLY A 76 -5.45 -10.34 -12.89
C GLY A 76 -5.72 -11.47 -11.90
N ASP A 77 -6.50 -12.46 -12.35
CA ASP A 77 -7.00 -13.55 -11.49
C ASP A 77 -5.92 -14.55 -11.06
N ASP A 78 -4.77 -14.54 -11.71
CA ASP A 78 -3.58 -15.33 -11.36
C ASP A 78 -2.71 -14.66 -10.27
N HIS A 79 -3.07 -13.49 -9.74
CA HIS A 79 -2.29 -12.80 -8.71
C HIS A 79 -3.00 -12.74 -7.36
N TRP A 80 -2.27 -12.90 -6.27
CA TRP A 80 -2.81 -12.93 -4.91
C TRP A 80 -2.00 -12.01 -3.99
N LEU A 81 -2.69 -11.39 -3.03
CA LEU A 81 -2.02 -10.71 -1.93
C LEU A 81 -1.45 -11.76 -0.99
N ALA A 82 -0.13 -11.85 -0.90
CA ALA A 82 0.57 -12.79 -0.02
C ALA A 82 0.76 -12.21 1.39
N ASP A 83 1.21 -10.96 1.46
CA ASP A 83 1.39 -10.22 2.72
C ASP A 83 1.23 -8.71 2.48
N TRP A 84 0.97 -7.95 3.55
CA TRP A 84 0.95 -6.49 3.50
C TRP A 84 1.22 -5.86 4.86
N ARG A 85 1.78 -4.65 4.83
CA ARG A 85 1.96 -3.83 6.02
C ARG A 85 1.80 -2.35 5.72
N THR A 86 1.39 -1.60 6.73
CA THR A 86 1.43 -0.13 6.69
C THR A 86 2.82 0.37 7.01
N ILE A 87 3.27 1.38 6.27
CA ILE A 87 4.53 2.07 6.54
C ILE A 87 4.19 3.41 7.23
N PRO A 88 4.58 3.62 8.50
CA PRO A 88 4.36 4.91 9.14
C PRO A 88 5.23 5.97 8.47
N THR A 89 4.67 7.17 8.24
CA THR A 89 5.46 8.26 7.66
C THR A 89 6.35 8.92 8.71
N THR A 90 7.37 9.65 8.26
CA THR A 90 8.22 10.41 9.19
C THR A 90 7.40 11.44 9.98
N ARG A 91 6.36 12.03 9.38
CA ARG A 91 5.46 12.97 10.07
C ARG A 91 4.65 12.26 11.16
N GLN A 92 4.13 11.06 10.88
CA GLN A 92 3.41 10.26 11.87
C GLN A 92 4.32 9.90 13.05
N ILE A 93 5.51 9.37 12.78
CA ILE A 93 6.47 8.98 13.83
C ILE A 93 6.82 10.18 14.73
N LYS A 94 7.01 11.37 14.14
CA LYS A 94 7.29 12.58 14.93
C LYS A 94 6.11 12.97 15.81
N ALA A 95 4.91 13.00 15.23
CA ALA A 95 3.69 13.36 15.97
C ALA A 95 3.43 12.38 17.13
N GLU A 96 3.59 11.08 16.91
CA GLU A 96 3.46 10.06 17.96
C GLU A 96 4.49 10.27 19.08
N ASN A 97 5.74 10.64 18.76
CA ASN A 97 6.77 10.89 19.78
C ASN A 97 6.62 12.22 20.54
N GLU A 98 5.91 13.21 19.99
CA GLU A 98 5.66 14.49 20.65
C GLU A 98 4.49 14.44 21.65
N GLU A 99 3.63 13.42 21.56
CA GLU A 99 2.55 13.17 22.52
C GLU A 99 2.98 12.43 23.80
N PHE A 100 4.24 11.96 23.88
CA PHE A 100 4.83 11.27 25.04
C PHE A 100 5.90 12.12 25.75
#